data_AF-A0A6I9T6A1-F1
#
_entry.id   AF-A0A6I9T6A1-F1
#
_cell.length_a   1.000
_cell.length_b   1.000
_cell.length_c   1.000
_cell.angle_alpha   90.00
_cell.angle_beta   90.00
_cell.angle_gamma   90.00
#
_symmetry.space_group_name_H-M   'P 1'
#
loop_
_entity.id
_entity.type
_entity.pdbx_description
1 polymer ?
#
loop_
_entity_poly.entity_id
_entity_poly.type
_entity_poly.pdbx_seq_one_letter_code
_entity_poly.pdbx_strand_id
1 'polypeptide(L)'
;MVAAHSGIYDAGEIVTPTPRVKRILLSSCCLPHIAQAMLSGEPTIVDAAAALLKAIVTRNPKAMIQLYSTGAFYSALAYPGSNLLSIAQLFSVTHVYQAGSNLLSIAQLFSVTHVYQAFHGGKEAAVSSSLPLAKGSVLGGLLPESLLYVLERSGPVAFAAAMVSDSDTPEIIWTHKMRAENLIRQVLQHLGDFPQKLSQHCHSLYDYAPMPPVTYPELKDEMCNVERRVNSKANGPF
;
A
#
# COMPACT_ATOMS: atom_id res chain seq x y z
N MET A 1 -7.35 -17.12 -32.73
CA MET A 1 -7.56 -16.11 -31.66
C MET A 1 -8.40 -16.74 -30.57
N VAL A 2 -7.80 -17.13 -29.45
CA VAL A 2 -8.56 -17.61 -28.28
C VAL A 2 -9.05 -16.36 -27.55
N ALA A 3 -10.36 -16.12 -27.57
CA ALA A 3 -10.98 -15.05 -26.81
C ALA A 3 -10.68 -15.26 -25.32
N ALA A 4 -10.02 -14.30 -24.68
CA ALA A 4 -9.87 -14.29 -23.24
C ALA A 4 -11.26 -14.16 -22.63
N HIS A 5 -11.75 -15.23 -21.98
CA HIS A 5 -12.97 -15.13 -21.18
C HIS A 5 -12.75 -14.05 -20.12
N SER A 6 -13.43 -12.91 -20.30
CA SER A 6 -13.58 -11.92 -19.25
C SER A 6 -14.10 -12.67 -18.03
N GLY A 7 -13.39 -12.61 -16.91
CA GLY A 7 -13.82 -13.23 -15.64
C GLY A 7 -15.04 -12.52 -15.03
N ILE A 8 -15.96 -12.09 -15.88
CA ILE A 8 -17.11 -11.21 -15.67
C ILE A 8 -18.21 -11.81 -16.56
N TYR A 9 -19.36 -12.09 -15.98
CA TYR A 9 -20.60 -12.26 -16.74
C TYR A 9 -21.33 -10.91 -16.75
N ASP A 10 -22.30 -10.75 -17.65
CA ASP A 10 -22.97 -9.48 -18.00
C ASP A 10 -23.58 -8.69 -16.82
N ALA A 11 -23.71 -9.28 -15.62
CA ALA A 11 -24.27 -8.64 -14.42
C ALA A 11 -23.27 -8.36 -13.28
N GLY A 12 -21.96 -8.55 -13.48
CA GLY A 12 -20.94 -7.95 -12.60
C GLY A 12 -20.66 -8.63 -11.23
N GLU A 13 -21.10 -9.85 -10.95
CA GLU A 13 -20.63 -10.69 -9.83
C GLU A 13 -19.29 -11.36 -10.21
N ILE A 14 -18.72 -12.06 -9.24
CA ILE A 14 -17.44 -12.73 -9.33
C ILE A 14 -17.65 -14.13 -9.91
N VAL A 15 -17.00 -14.45 -11.03
CA VAL A 15 -17.00 -15.81 -11.58
C VAL A 15 -16.37 -16.77 -10.56
N THR A 16 -17.18 -17.67 -10.02
CA THR A 16 -16.72 -18.80 -9.21
C THR A 16 -16.84 -20.08 -10.04
N PRO A 17 -15.80 -20.93 -10.07
CA PRO A 17 -14.53 -20.79 -9.37
C PRO A 17 -13.60 -19.74 -10.01
N THR A 18 -12.67 -19.20 -9.21
CA THR A 18 -11.67 -18.23 -9.68
C THR A 18 -10.96 -18.74 -10.95
N PRO A 19 -10.80 -17.90 -11.98
CA PRO A 19 -10.16 -18.28 -13.23
C PRO A 19 -8.83 -19.01 -13.01
N ARG A 20 -8.60 -20.10 -13.75
CA ARG A 20 -7.43 -20.97 -13.59
C ARG A 20 -6.11 -20.20 -13.66
N VAL A 21 -6.01 -19.20 -14.54
CA VAL A 21 -4.84 -18.34 -14.68
C VAL A 21 -4.53 -17.59 -13.37
N LYS A 22 -5.53 -16.97 -12.74
CA LYS A 22 -5.34 -16.28 -11.45
C LYS A 22 -4.88 -17.25 -10.36
N ARG A 23 -5.39 -18.49 -10.34
CA ARG A 23 -4.96 -19.51 -9.38
C ARG A 23 -3.50 -19.93 -9.57
N ILE A 24 -3.05 -20.09 -10.81
CA ILE A 24 -1.64 -20.43 -11.12
C ILE A 24 -0.72 -19.28 -10.71
N LEU A 25 -1.09 -18.03 -11.06
CA LEU A 25 -0.30 -16.84 -10.71
C LEU A 25 -0.22 -16.58 -9.21
N LEU A 26 -1.17 -17.08 -8.42
CA LEU A 26 -1.16 -17.01 -6.96
C LEU A 26 -0.35 -18.11 -6.27
N SER A 27 0.22 -19.04 -7.04
CA SER A 27 1.12 -20.03 -6.46
C SER A 27 2.35 -19.37 -5.86
N SER A 28 2.95 -20.01 -4.85
CA SER A 28 4.21 -19.59 -4.23
C SER A 28 5.37 -19.51 -5.24
N CYS A 29 5.26 -20.20 -6.37
CA CYS A 29 6.25 -20.15 -7.44
C CYS A 29 6.15 -18.89 -8.30
N CYS A 30 5.03 -18.17 -8.30
CA CYS A 30 4.80 -17.05 -9.22
C CYS A 30 4.63 -15.71 -8.50
N LEU A 31 3.74 -15.64 -7.51
CA LEU A 31 3.34 -14.38 -6.91
C LEU A 31 4.51 -13.58 -6.30
N PRO A 32 5.42 -14.20 -5.52
CA PRO A 32 6.55 -13.47 -4.95
C PRO A 32 7.49 -12.91 -6.03
N HIS A 33 7.77 -13.69 -7.07
CA HIS A 33 8.65 -13.27 -8.16
C HIS A 33 8.05 -12.12 -8.97
N ILE A 34 6.73 -12.11 -9.18
CA ILE A 34 6.04 -10.98 -9.82
C ILE A 34 6.15 -9.72 -8.95
N ALA A 35 5.97 -9.85 -7.62
CA ALA A 35 6.12 -8.73 -6.70
C ALA A 35 7.55 -8.17 -6.70
N GLN A 36 8.55 -9.04 -6.65
CA GLN A 36 9.97 -8.69 -6.63
C GLN A 36 10.47 -8.11 -7.96
N ALA A 37 9.81 -8.42 -9.09
CA ALA A 37 10.15 -7.82 -10.39
C ALA A 37 10.08 -6.28 -10.37
N MET A 38 9.27 -5.70 -9.47
CA MET A 38 9.23 -4.24 -9.28
C MET A 38 10.55 -3.66 -8.73
N LEU A 39 11.41 -4.48 -8.10
CA LEU A 39 12.76 -4.07 -7.64
C LEU A 39 13.78 -4.00 -8.77
N SER A 40 13.43 -4.42 -10.00
CA SER A 40 14.32 -4.26 -11.16
C SER A 40 14.64 -2.80 -11.49
N GLY A 41 13.76 -1.87 -11.09
CA GLY A 41 13.88 -0.44 -11.40
C GLY A 41 13.63 -0.08 -12.87
N GLU A 42 13.39 -1.05 -13.73
CA GLU A 42 13.12 -0.82 -15.15
C GLU A 42 11.63 -0.44 -15.35
N PRO A 43 11.34 0.73 -15.98
CA PRO A 43 9.97 1.24 -16.08
C PRO A 43 8.95 0.28 -16.69
N THR A 44 9.28 -0.44 -17.76
CA THR A 44 8.33 -1.32 -18.45
C THR A 44 7.99 -2.56 -17.64
N ILE A 45 8.97 -3.14 -16.93
CA ILE A 45 8.83 -4.29 -16.05
C ILE A 45 8.01 -3.91 -14.82
N VAL A 46 8.31 -2.76 -14.22
CA VAL A 46 7.57 -2.26 -13.05
C VAL A 46 6.10 -2.01 -13.40
N ASP A 47 5.85 -1.36 -14.53
CA ASP A 47 4.49 -1.09 -15.01
C ASP A 47 3.71 -2.39 -15.29
N ALA A 48 4.33 -3.33 -16.02
CA ALA A 48 3.74 -4.62 -16.34
C ALA A 48 3.48 -5.47 -15.07
N ALA A 49 4.42 -5.50 -14.14
CA ALA A 49 4.28 -6.21 -12.86
C ALA A 49 3.13 -5.62 -12.04
N ALA A 50 3.08 -4.30 -11.88
CA ALA A 50 2.00 -3.63 -11.14
C ALA A 50 0.63 -3.86 -11.80
N ALA A 51 0.54 -3.78 -13.13
CA ALA A 51 -0.68 -4.05 -13.87
C ALA A 51 -1.15 -5.51 -13.72
N LEU A 52 -0.22 -6.48 -13.74
CA LEU A 52 -0.51 -7.89 -13.54
C LEU A 52 -0.97 -8.16 -12.10
N LEU A 53 -0.27 -7.62 -11.10
CA LEU A 53 -0.67 -7.74 -9.69
C LEU A 53 -2.06 -7.16 -9.46
N LYS A 54 -2.36 -5.99 -10.04
CA LYS A 54 -3.70 -5.39 -10.02
C LYS A 54 -4.74 -6.35 -10.56
N ALA A 55 -4.50 -6.95 -11.73
CA ALA A 55 -5.41 -7.92 -12.34
C ALA A 55 -5.62 -9.18 -11.46
N ILE A 56 -4.56 -9.65 -10.79
CA ILE A 56 -4.60 -10.79 -9.87
C ILE A 56 -5.48 -10.49 -8.65
N VAL A 57 -5.27 -9.34 -7.99
CA VAL A 57 -5.98 -8.99 -6.74
C VAL A 57 -7.39 -8.47 -6.96
N THR A 58 -7.68 -7.89 -8.13
CA THR A 58 -9.04 -7.41 -8.45
C THR A 58 -10.05 -8.54 -8.30
N ARG A 59 -11.03 -8.33 -7.41
CA ARG A 59 -12.11 -9.27 -7.06
C ARG A 59 -11.61 -10.62 -6.54
N ASN A 60 -10.50 -10.61 -5.80
CA ASN A 60 -9.90 -11.80 -5.23
C ASN A 60 -9.31 -11.54 -3.83
N PRO A 61 -10.11 -11.68 -2.75
CA PRO A 61 -9.65 -11.36 -1.39
C PRO A 61 -8.53 -12.27 -0.90
N LYS A 62 -8.47 -13.53 -1.37
CA LYS A 62 -7.37 -14.46 -1.01
C LYS A 62 -6.03 -13.98 -1.57
N ALA A 63 -6.03 -13.49 -2.81
CA ALA A 63 -4.85 -12.92 -3.44
C ALA A 63 -4.30 -11.72 -2.67
N MET A 64 -5.18 -10.89 -2.12
CA MET A 64 -4.80 -9.68 -1.41
C MET A 64 -3.99 -10.00 -0.14
N ILE A 65 -4.42 -11.00 0.63
CA ILE A 65 -3.70 -11.45 1.84
C ILE A 65 -2.32 -11.98 1.47
N GLN A 66 -2.22 -12.79 0.41
CA GLN A 66 -0.94 -13.32 -0.05
C GLN A 66 -0.03 -12.23 -0.63
N LEU A 67 -0.58 -11.22 -1.29
CA LEU A 67 0.21 -10.12 -1.84
C LEU A 67 0.96 -9.36 -0.73
N TYR A 68 0.30 -9.14 0.42
CA TYR A 68 0.91 -8.45 1.55
C TYR A 68 2.19 -9.16 2.02
N SER A 69 2.15 -10.48 2.18
CA SER A 69 3.30 -11.27 2.62
C SER A 69 4.43 -11.41 1.58
N THR A 70 4.29 -10.82 0.38
CA THR A 70 5.38 -10.82 -0.62
C THR A 70 6.27 -9.58 -0.58
N GLY A 71 5.89 -8.54 0.18
CA GLY A 71 6.60 -7.26 0.17
C GLY A 71 6.35 -6.43 -1.10
N ALA A 72 5.29 -6.72 -1.86
CA ALA A 72 4.93 -5.99 -3.08
C ALA A 72 4.75 -4.48 -2.84
N PHE A 73 4.17 -4.09 -1.71
CA PHE A 73 3.97 -2.68 -1.36
C PHE A 73 5.30 -1.96 -1.12
N TYR A 74 6.25 -2.60 -0.44
CA TYR A 74 7.59 -2.05 -0.23
C TYR A 74 8.33 -1.93 -1.56
N SER A 75 8.25 -2.97 -2.40
CA SER A 75 8.87 -2.95 -3.72
C SER A 75 8.30 -1.85 -4.62
N ALA A 76 6.98 -1.62 -4.56
CA ALA A 76 6.32 -0.55 -5.29
C ALA A 76 6.65 0.86 -4.75
N LEU A 77 6.75 1.04 -3.42
CA LEU A 77 7.08 2.32 -2.80
C LEU A 77 8.57 2.68 -2.91
N ALA A 78 9.44 1.68 -3.04
CA ALA A 78 10.87 1.86 -3.30
C ALA A 78 11.16 2.37 -4.73
N TYR A 79 10.18 2.34 -5.63
CA TYR A 79 10.37 2.69 -7.03
C TYR A 79 10.57 4.22 -7.22
N PRO A 80 11.75 4.66 -7.72
CA PRO A 80 12.04 6.08 -7.89
C PRO A 80 11.45 6.69 -9.17
N GLY A 81 10.96 5.88 -10.11
CA GLY A 81 10.47 6.36 -11.40
C GLY A 81 9.16 7.15 -11.34
N SER A 82 8.81 7.79 -12.45
CA SER A 82 7.61 8.65 -12.56
C SER A 82 6.39 7.94 -13.15
N ASN A 83 6.56 6.77 -13.77
CA ASN A 83 5.48 5.92 -14.32
C ASN A 83 4.72 5.17 -13.21
N LEU A 84 4.12 5.93 -12.30
CA LEU A 84 3.44 5.38 -11.12
C LEU A 84 1.99 5.01 -11.36
N LEU A 85 1.44 5.16 -12.58
CA LEU A 85 0.01 4.96 -12.82
C LEU A 85 -0.45 3.54 -12.49
N SER A 86 0.27 2.51 -12.95
CA SER A 86 -0.11 1.12 -12.67
C SER A 86 0.05 0.77 -11.19
N ILE A 87 1.07 1.31 -10.52
CA ILE A 87 1.26 1.19 -9.07
C ILE A 87 0.12 1.88 -8.31
N ALA A 88 -0.27 3.09 -8.72
CA ALA A 88 -1.37 3.83 -8.12
C ALA A 88 -2.71 3.11 -8.30
N GLN A 89 -2.94 2.49 -9.46
CA GLN A 89 -4.13 1.68 -9.69
C GLN A 89 -4.13 0.40 -8.85
N LEU A 90 -2.97 -0.25 -8.68
CA LEU A 90 -2.82 -1.36 -7.74
C LEU A 90 -3.18 -0.90 -6.32
N PHE A 91 -2.59 0.20 -5.86
CA PHE A 91 -2.86 0.79 -4.55
C PHE A 91 -4.33 1.13 -4.36
N SER A 92 -4.97 1.79 -5.32
CA SER A 92 -6.39 2.11 -5.28
C SER A 92 -7.26 0.86 -5.11
N VAL A 93 -7.02 -0.19 -5.91
CA VAL A 93 -7.75 -1.46 -5.78
C VAL A 93 -7.54 -2.05 -4.37
N THR A 94 -6.30 -2.10 -3.89
CA THR A 94 -5.99 -2.67 -2.57
C THR A 94 -6.53 -1.83 -1.41
N HIS A 95 -6.58 -0.51 -1.55
CA HIS A 95 -7.05 0.44 -0.55
C HIS A 95 -8.59 0.43 -0.45
N VAL A 96 -9.30 0.41 -1.58
CA VAL A 96 -10.77 0.28 -1.60
C VAL A 96 -11.21 -1.07 -1.03
N TYR A 97 -10.47 -2.15 -1.30
CA TYR A 97 -10.73 -3.44 -0.65
C TYR A 97 -10.59 -3.38 0.87
N GLN A 98 -9.71 -2.54 1.40
CA GLN A 98 -9.50 -2.36 2.84
C GLN A 98 -10.59 -1.49 3.48
N ALA A 99 -11.03 -0.43 2.80
CA ALA A 99 -12.11 0.45 3.29
C ALA A 99 -13.50 -0.21 3.26
N GLY A 100 -13.76 -1.11 2.31
CA GLY A 100 -15.07 -1.76 2.13
C GLY A 100 -15.28 -3.10 2.85
N SER A 101 -14.25 -3.69 3.47
CA SER A 101 -14.31 -5.06 3.99
C SER A 101 -14.32 -5.11 5.52
N ASN A 102 -15.51 -5.20 6.11
CA ASN A 102 -15.72 -5.65 7.51
C ASN A 102 -15.12 -7.05 7.81
N LEU A 103 -14.63 -7.77 6.78
CA LEU A 103 -13.99 -9.07 6.89
C LEU A 103 -12.51 -9.00 7.33
N LEU A 104 -11.88 -7.82 7.32
CA LEU A 104 -10.48 -7.67 7.73
C LEU A 104 -10.31 -7.50 9.24
N SER A 105 -11.37 -7.57 10.05
CA SER A 105 -11.21 -7.72 11.50
C SER A 105 -10.38 -8.96 11.87
N ILE A 106 -10.37 -10.01 11.04
CA ILE A 106 -9.63 -11.26 11.30
C ILE A 106 -8.17 -11.21 10.86
N ALA A 107 -7.85 -10.65 9.69
CA ALA A 107 -6.45 -10.50 9.26
C ALA A 107 -5.74 -9.38 10.03
N GLN A 108 -6.47 -8.31 10.39
CA GLN A 108 -6.01 -7.36 11.40
C GLN A 108 -5.86 -8.06 12.75
N LEU A 109 -6.79 -8.93 13.19
CA LEU A 109 -6.58 -9.70 14.42
C LEU A 109 -5.32 -10.57 14.37
N PHE A 110 -4.96 -11.19 13.25
CA PHE A 110 -3.74 -12.00 13.16
C PHE A 110 -2.46 -11.15 13.13
N SER A 111 -2.46 -10.02 12.41
CA SER A 111 -1.33 -9.07 12.43
C SER A 111 -1.20 -8.36 13.79
N VAL A 112 -2.32 -7.98 14.40
CA VAL A 112 -2.43 -7.38 15.73
C VAL A 112 -2.07 -8.41 16.79
N THR A 113 -2.50 -9.66 16.73
CA THR A 113 -2.13 -10.67 17.74
C THR A 113 -0.65 -11.03 17.67
N HIS A 114 -0.02 -11.06 16.49
CA HIS A 114 1.42 -11.32 16.38
C HIS A 114 2.27 -10.09 16.79
N VAL A 115 1.79 -8.86 16.55
CA VAL A 115 2.48 -7.62 16.95
C VAL A 115 2.23 -7.29 18.43
N TYR A 116 1.04 -7.54 18.97
CA TYR A 116 0.72 -7.34 20.38
C TYR A 116 1.31 -8.43 21.29
N GLN A 117 1.56 -9.65 20.80
CA GLN A 117 2.37 -10.62 21.56
C GLN A 117 3.85 -10.21 21.65
N ALA A 118 4.33 -9.33 20.77
CA ALA A 118 5.72 -8.86 20.75
C ALA A 118 5.93 -7.46 21.36
N PHE A 119 4.89 -6.69 21.65
CA PHE A 119 5.04 -5.37 22.28
C PHE A 119 3.76 -4.98 23.05
N HIS A 120 3.75 -5.20 24.37
CA HIS A 120 2.76 -4.62 25.26
C HIS A 120 3.35 -3.40 25.96
N GLY A 121 2.85 -2.23 25.57
CA GLY A 121 3.15 -0.94 26.20
C GLY A 121 2.12 0.12 25.83
N GLY A 122 0.88 -0.01 26.35
CA GLY A 122 -0.02 1.12 26.56
C GLY A 122 -1.13 1.38 25.52
N LYS A 123 -2.37 1.07 25.95
CA LYS A 123 -3.69 1.65 25.61
C LYS A 123 -3.91 2.26 24.21
N GLU A 124 -4.89 1.69 23.50
CA GLU A 124 -5.96 2.36 22.73
C GLU A 124 -6.59 1.30 21.80
N ALA A 125 -7.38 0.40 22.39
CA ALA A 125 -8.18 -0.60 21.69
C ALA A 125 -9.66 -0.34 22.00
N ALA A 126 -10.27 0.59 21.27
CA ALA A 126 -11.72 0.69 21.00
C ALA A 126 -12.00 2.00 20.26
N VAL A 127 -12.50 1.92 19.02
CA VAL A 127 -13.55 2.77 18.38
C VAL A 127 -13.56 2.41 16.89
N SER A 128 -14.55 1.62 16.49
CA SER A 128 -14.69 1.04 15.14
C SER A 128 -15.62 1.83 14.20
N SER A 129 -15.55 3.17 14.17
CA SER A 129 -16.28 3.96 13.16
C SER A 129 -15.65 5.30 12.75
N SER A 130 -14.47 5.66 13.27
CA SER A 130 -13.76 6.90 12.89
C SER A 130 -12.25 6.77 13.04
N LEU A 131 -11.69 5.63 12.65
CA LEU A 131 -10.24 5.48 12.60
C LEU A 131 -9.70 6.31 11.41
N PRO A 132 -8.60 7.08 11.59
CA PRO A 132 -7.91 7.78 10.50
C PRO A 132 -7.70 6.85 9.29
N LEU A 133 -7.75 7.36 8.06
CA LEU A 133 -7.57 6.57 6.83
C LEU A 133 -6.28 5.73 6.88
N ALA A 134 -5.29 6.23 7.61
CA ALA A 134 -4.03 5.56 7.90
C ALA A 134 -4.10 4.32 8.81
N LYS A 135 -5.17 4.09 9.58
CA LYS A 135 -5.29 2.88 10.44
C LYS A 135 -6.02 1.72 9.74
N GLY A 136 -6.70 2.00 8.64
CA GLY A 136 -7.39 1.00 7.82
C GLY A 136 -6.59 0.50 6.61
N SER A 137 -5.59 1.26 6.15
CA SER A 137 -4.86 0.93 4.93
C SER A 137 -3.50 0.28 5.17
N VAL A 138 -3.08 -0.63 4.28
CA VAL A 138 -1.70 -1.15 4.21
C VAL A 138 -0.67 -0.06 3.89
N LEU A 139 -1.10 1.03 3.24
CA LEU A 139 -0.28 2.21 3.01
C LEU A 139 -0.26 3.14 4.22
N GLY A 140 -1.10 2.84 5.21
CA GLY A 140 -1.18 3.51 6.48
C GLY A 140 0.10 3.38 7.29
N GLY A 141 0.66 4.52 7.70
CA GLY A 141 1.97 4.57 8.34
C GLY A 141 3.15 4.56 7.36
N LEU A 142 2.96 4.26 6.07
CA LEU A 142 4.00 4.38 5.04
C LEU A 142 3.89 5.71 4.30
N LEU A 143 2.67 6.13 3.95
CA LEU A 143 2.39 7.38 3.26
C LEU A 143 1.72 8.41 4.19
N PRO A 144 1.95 9.72 3.97
CA PRO A 144 1.16 10.77 4.59
C PRO A 144 -0.34 10.64 4.31
N GLU A 145 -1.17 11.04 5.27
CA GLU A 145 -2.63 10.94 5.16
C GLU A 145 -3.21 11.79 4.01
N SER A 146 -2.56 12.91 3.67
CA SER A 146 -2.91 13.76 2.52
C SER A 146 -2.87 12.99 1.19
N LEU A 147 -1.87 12.13 0.98
CA LEU A 147 -1.78 11.32 -0.23
C LEU A 147 -2.80 10.18 -0.25
N LEU A 148 -3.10 9.58 0.90
CA LEU A 148 -4.18 8.59 1.02
C LEU A 148 -5.53 9.23 0.69
N TYR A 149 -5.75 10.47 1.16
CA TYR A 149 -6.95 11.24 0.84
C TYR A 149 -7.09 11.52 -0.66
N VAL A 150 -5.99 11.88 -1.35
CA VAL A 150 -5.99 12.04 -2.82
C VAL A 150 -6.36 10.74 -3.52
N LEU A 151 -5.81 9.60 -3.06
CA LEU A 151 -6.08 8.28 -3.63
C LEU A 151 -7.57 7.91 -3.51
N GLU A 152 -8.18 8.20 -2.37
CA GLU A 152 -9.59 7.88 -2.10
C GLU A 152 -10.54 8.83 -2.85
N ARG A 153 -10.30 10.15 -2.79
CA ARG A 153 -11.23 11.15 -3.32
C ARG A 153 -11.06 11.42 -4.81
N SER A 154 -9.81 11.48 -5.28
CA SER A 154 -9.47 11.90 -6.66
C SER A 154 -9.00 10.73 -7.53
N GLY A 155 -8.77 9.56 -6.93
CA GLY A 155 -8.45 8.32 -7.63
C GLY A 155 -6.98 8.16 -8.01
N PRO A 156 -6.64 7.04 -8.67
CA PRO A 156 -5.25 6.62 -8.90
C PRO A 156 -4.48 7.53 -9.86
N VAL A 157 -5.14 8.19 -10.81
CA VAL A 157 -4.48 9.11 -11.76
C VAL A 157 -3.99 10.35 -11.02
N ALA A 158 -4.86 10.97 -10.22
CA ALA A 158 -4.52 12.13 -9.40
C ALA A 158 -3.45 11.78 -8.35
N PHE A 159 -3.55 10.61 -7.73
CA PHE A 159 -2.53 10.12 -6.80
C PHE A 159 -1.16 9.94 -7.46
N ALA A 160 -1.11 9.32 -8.65
CA ALA A 160 0.15 9.14 -9.38
C ALA A 160 0.79 10.49 -9.73
N ALA A 161 -0.02 11.47 -10.15
CA ALA A 161 0.44 12.83 -10.38
C ALA A 161 0.98 13.48 -9.10
N ALA A 162 0.22 13.39 -8.00
CA ALA A 162 0.61 13.93 -6.69
C ALA A 162 1.92 13.32 -6.15
N MET A 163 2.14 12.02 -6.36
CA MET A 163 3.35 11.31 -5.94
C MET A 163 4.62 11.78 -6.68
N VAL A 164 4.49 12.29 -7.90
CA VAL A 164 5.60 12.77 -8.73
C VAL A 164 5.78 14.28 -8.61
N SER A 165 4.70 15.02 -8.36
CA SER A 165 4.74 16.47 -8.19
C SER A 165 5.40 16.90 -6.89
N ASP A 166 5.96 18.10 -6.90
CA ASP A 166 6.37 18.83 -5.71
C ASP A 166 5.20 19.72 -5.27
N SER A 167 4.60 19.42 -4.11
CA SER A 167 3.43 20.11 -3.59
C SER A 167 3.73 20.63 -2.19
N ASP A 168 3.59 21.94 -2.01
CA ASP A 168 3.69 22.63 -0.72
C ASP A 168 2.44 23.49 -0.51
N THR A 169 1.29 22.83 -0.51
CA THR A 169 -0.01 23.46 -0.26
C THR A 169 -0.55 23.00 1.09
N PRO A 170 -1.44 23.78 1.74
CA PRO A 170 -2.02 23.38 3.03
C PRO A 170 -2.81 22.06 2.97
N GLU A 171 -3.18 21.59 1.78
CA GLU A 171 -3.89 20.33 1.57
C GLU A 171 -2.93 19.15 1.35
N ILE A 172 -1.82 19.38 0.63
CA ILE A 172 -0.84 18.36 0.28
C ILE A 172 0.56 18.95 0.43
N ILE A 173 1.22 18.57 1.52
CA ILE A 173 2.66 18.76 1.72
C ILE A 173 3.34 17.45 1.34
N TRP A 174 3.87 17.41 0.13
CA TRP A 174 4.60 16.27 -0.42
C TRP A 174 5.67 16.77 -1.38
N THR A 175 6.93 16.63 -0.97
CA THR A 175 8.06 17.11 -1.76
C THR A 175 8.91 15.97 -2.30
N HIS A 176 9.71 16.27 -3.33
CA HIS A 176 10.71 15.31 -3.83
C HIS A 176 11.65 14.84 -2.71
N LYS A 177 12.00 15.73 -1.77
CA LYS A 177 12.82 15.40 -0.60
C LYS A 177 12.11 14.38 0.29
N MET A 178 10.83 14.59 0.61
CA MET A 178 10.05 13.62 1.40
C MET A 178 9.94 12.27 0.70
N ARG A 179 9.78 12.27 -0.62
CA ARG A 179 9.75 11.03 -1.40
C ARG A 179 11.08 10.29 -1.41
N ALA A 180 12.17 10.97 -1.77
CA ALA A 180 13.47 10.33 -1.97
C ALA A 180 14.18 10.03 -0.64
N GLU A 181 14.24 11.01 0.28
CA GLU A 181 15.02 10.93 1.51
C GLU A 181 14.26 10.32 2.68
N ASN A 182 12.93 10.41 2.72
CA ASN A 182 12.14 9.78 3.78
C ASN A 182 11.55 8.45 3.31
N LEU A 183 10.64 8.45 2.33
CA LEU A 183 9.92 7.24 1.91
C LEU A 183 10.86 6.19 1.28
N ILE A 184 11.45 6.50 0.12
CA ILE A 184 12.24 5.52 -0.65
C ILE A 184 13.43 5.04 0.17
N ARG A 185 14.14 5.94 0.85
CA ARG A 185 15.27 5.59 1.71
C ARG A 185 14.88 4.64 2.84
N GLN A 186 13.83 4.93 3.61
CA GLN A 186 13.42 4.07 4.74
C GLN A 186 12.92 2.71 4.24
N VAL A 187 12.20 2.66 3.11
CA VAL A 187 11.75 1.41 2.49
C VAL A 187 12.93 0.57 2.00
N LEU A 188 13.91 1.17 1.34
CA LEU A 188 15.13 0.47 0.91
C LEU A 188 15.97 -0.02 2.10
N GLN A 189 16.03 0.75 3.18
CA GLN A 189 16.67 0.31 4.43
C GLN A 189 15.98 -0.91 5.03
N HIS A 190 14.63 -0.94 5.00
CA HIS A 190 13.84 -2.10 5.44
C HIS A 190 14.02 -3.33 4.54
N LEU A 191 14.14 -3.12 3.23
CA LEU A 191 14.45 -4.20 2.28
C LEU A 191 15.89 -4.74 2.46
N GLY A 192 16.78 -3.95 3.08
CA GLY A 192 18.14 -4.35 3.39
C GLY A 192 18.97 -4.65 2.13
N ASP A 193 19.69 -5.76 2.16
CA ASP A 193 20.50 -6.26 1.05
C ASP A 193 19.68 -7.07 0.03
N PHE A 194 18.38 -7.26 0.25
CA PHE A 194 17.54 -8.11 -0.60
C PHE A 194 17.57 -7.73 -2.08
N PRO A 195 17.49 -6.45 -2.50
CA PRO A 195 17.62 -6.08 -3.91
C PRO A 195 18.97 -6.52 -4.52
N GLN A 196 20.06 -6.42 -3.75
CA GLN A 196 21.39 -6.87 -4.18
C GLN A 196 21.45 -8.40 -4.26
N LYS A 197 20.91 -9.09 -3.26
CA LYS A 197 20.80 -10.55 -3.23
C LYS A 197 20.00 -11.09 -4.43
N LEU A 198 18.93 -10.41 -4.82
CA LEU A 198 18.09 -10.80 -5.96
C LEU A 198 18.87 -10.75 -7.28
N SER A 199 19.81 -9.81 -7.43
CA SER A 199 20.68 -9.73 -8.62
C SER A 199 21.63 -10.93 -8.76
N GLN A 200 22.02 -11.54 -7.63
CA GLN A 200 22.91 -12.70 -7.58
C GLN A 200 22.13 -14.02 -7.60
N HIS A 201 20.94 -14.02 -7.00
CA HIS A 201 20.09 -15.17 -6.78
C HIS A 201 18.63 -14.84 -7.08
N CYS A 202 18.26 -14.90 -8.36
CA CYS A 202 16.92 -14.51 -8.85
C CYS A 202 15.75 -15.34 -8.30
N HIS A 203 16.02 -16.52 -7.73
CA HIS A 203 15.01 -17.37 -7.09
C HIS A 203 14.85 -17.09 -5.58
N SER A 204 15.59 -16.13 -5.03
CA SER A 204 15.50 -15.78 -3.61
C SER A 204 14.15 -15.13 -3.32
N LEU A 205 13.46 -15.66 -2.32
CA LEU A 205 12.21 -15.08 -1.84
C LEU A 205 12.48 -14.03 -0.76
N TYR A 206 11.70 -12.94 -0.79
CA TYR A 206 11.74 -11.91 0.25
C TYR A 206 11.05 -12.49 1.49
N ASP A 207 11.74 -12.43 2.62
CA ASP A 207 11.17 -12.81 3.90
C ASP A 207 10.43 -11.61 4.49
N TYR A 208 9.11 -11.73 4.60
CA TYR A 208 8.28 -10.60 4.95
C TYR A 208 8.42 -10.23 6.43
N ALA A 209 8.79 -8.98 6.66
CA ALA A 209 8.74 -8.35 7.97
C ALA A 209 7.88 -7.06 7.92
N PRO A 210 7.04 -6.79 8.93
CA PRO A 210 6.34 -5.53 9.03
C PRO A 210 7.34 -4.38 9.21
N MET A 211 7.22 -3.35 8.37
CA MET A 211 8.05 -2.15 8.44
C MET A 211 7.51 -1.19 9.52
N PRO A 212 8.38 -0.56 10.33
CA PRO A 212 7.97 0.56 11.17
C PRO A 212 7.38 1.72 10.35
N PRO A 213 6.48 2.55 10.91
CA PRO A 213 5.95 3.71 10.21
C PRO A 213 7.05 4.65 9.71
N VAL A 214 6.91 5.12 8.48
CA VAL A 214 7.82 6.09 7.86
C VAL A 214 7.67 7.42 8.57
N THR A 215 8.79 7.95 9.07
CA THR A 215 8.79 9.26 9.72
C THR A 215 9.01 10.36 8.69
N TYR A 216 8.16 11.39 8.75
CA TYR A 216 8.26 12.62 7.95
C TYR A 216 8.48 13.82 8.88
N PRO A 217 9.74 14.25 9.12
CA PRO A 217 10.05 15.39 9.96
C PRO A 217 9.30 16.67 9.58
N GLU A 218 9.08 16.88 8.28
CA GLU A 218 8.42 18.05 7.69
C GLU A 218 6.95 18.16 8.10
N LEU A 219 6.32 17.06 8.50
CA LEU A 219 4.91 17.02 8.90
C LEU A 219 4.72 17.07 10.42
N LYS A 220 5.81 17.01 11.22
CA LYS A 220 5.72 16.96 12.69
C LYS A 220 5.12 18.23 13.30
N ASP A 221 5.40 19.38 12.71
CA ASP A 221 4.90 20.66 13.21
C ASP A 221 3.42 20.92 12.86
N GLU A 222 2.92 20.30 11.79
CA GLU A 222 1.53 20.43 11.32
C GLU A 222 0.54 19.60 12.17
N MET A 223 0.91 18.38 12.57
CA MET A 223 0.07 17.55 13.47
C MET A 223 -0.13 18.22 14.84
N CYS A 224 0.90 18.89 15.37
CA CYS A 224 0.82 19.62 16.63
C CYS A 224 -0.11 20.86 16.55
N ASN A 225 -0.27 21.43 15.35
CA ASN A 225 -1.14 22.59 15.11
C ASN A 225 -2.61 22.19 14.91
N VAL A 226 -2.89 21.02 14.33
CA VAL A 226 -4.26 20.49 14.22
C VAL A 226 -4.83 20.17 15.60
N GLU A 227 -4.06 19.51 16.48
CA GLU A 227 -4.48 19.23 17.85
C GLU A 227 -4.73 20.52 18.67
N ARG A 228 -3.89 21.56 18.49
CA ARG A 228 -4.12 22.87 19.12
C ARG A 228 -5.34 23.60 18.56
N ARG A 229 -5.64 23.50 17.26
CA ARG A 229 -6.85 24.09 16.66
C ARG A 229 -8.13 23.37 17.08
N VAL A 230 -8.08 22.06 17.28
CA VAL A 230 -9.20 21.26 17.82
C VAL A 230 -9.42 21.58 19.29
N ASN A 231 -8.35 21.66 20.11
CA ASN A 231 -8.45 22.03 21.53
C ASN A 231 -8.83 23.52 21.74
N SER A 232 -8.46 24.42 20.83
CA SER A 232 -8.88 25.83 20.85
C SER A 232 -10.37 26.00 20.54
N LYS A 233 -10.97 25.12 19.72
CA LYS A 233 -12.42 25.12 19.47
C LYS A 233 -13.23 24.44 20.58
N ALA A 234 -12.60 23.57 21.39
CA ALA A 234 -13.24 22.95 22.55
C ALA A 234 -13.24 23.84 23.81
N ASN A 235 -12.35 24.83 23.90
CA ASN A 235 -12.24 25.77 25.03
C ASN A 235 -12.65 27.22 24.68
N GLY A 236 -13.64 27.40 23.80
CA GLY A 236 -14.27 28.71 23.62
C GLY A 236 -15.10 29.11 24.86
N PRO A 237 -15.10 30.40 25.28
CA PRO A 237 -15.61 30.80 26.58
C PRO A 237 -17.15 30.77 26.61
N PHE A 238 -17.69 30.17 27.68
CA PHE A 238 -18.97 30.59 28.28
C PHE A 238 -18.65 31.50 29.47
#